data_AF-G5JPU0-F1
#
_entry.id   AF-G5JPU0-F1
#
_cell.length_a   1.000
_cell.length_b   1.000
_cell.length_c   1.000
_cell.angle_alpha   90.00
_cell.angle_beta   90.00
_cell.angle_gamma   90.00
#
_symmetry.space_group_name_H-M   'P 1'
#
loop_
_entity.id
_entity.type
_entity.pdbx_description
1 polymer ?
#
loop_
_entity_poly.entity_id
_entity_poly.type
_entity_poly.pdbx_seq_one_letter_code
_entity_poly.pdbx_strand_id
1 'polypeptide(L)'
;MGRVTPSKKVTRKDYSNFDDNDKEYPVVEFTYNGNVSSEYEDIFFAKNSRDRSLEICFTKKLDKDIDLKMWYIYRSNEKRAEEELIIIDNQGDEERYIDQTSQIKTYLKRYHVTNAQIKQSYKRVIRGLILKDWTKIYDSQFTPSDYDKIEVKKQW
;
A
#
# COMPACT_ATOMS: atom_id res chain seq x y z
N MET A 1 -12.47 -10.54 18.49
CA MET A 1 -11.43 -9.61 18.00
C MET A 1 -11.66 -8.26 18.67
N GLY A 2 -10.68 -7.74 19.41
CA GLY A 2 -10.80 -6.45 20.10
C GLY A 2 -10.96 -5.30 19.09
N ARG A 3 -11.76 -4.29 19.44
CA ARG A 3 -11.87 -3.07 18.63
C ARG A 3 -10.54 -2.33 18.70
N VAL A 4 -9.82 -2.28 17.60
CA VAL A 4 -8.63 -1.43 17.45
C VAL A 4 -9.11 0.01 17.32
N THR A 5 -8.70 0.86 18.25
CA THR A 5 -8.95 2.31 18.15
C THR A 5 -7.79 2.95 17.38
N PRO A 6 -8.05 3.57 16.23
CA PRO A 6 -7.01 4.23 15.45
C PRO A 6 -6.33 5.35 16.24
N SER A 7 -5.07 5.65 15.92
CA SER A 7 -4.44 6.87 16.41
C SER A 7 -5.21 8.11 15.91
N LYS A 8 -5.07 9.27 16.58
CA LYS A 8 -5.71 10.53 16.12
C LYS A 8 -5.35 10.94 14.68
N LYS A 9 -4.30 10.36 14.12
CA LYS A 9 -3.84 10.61 12.74
C LYS A 9 -4.40 9.62 11.73
N VAL A 10 -5.21 8.64 12.16
CA VAL A 10 -5.75 7.60 11.29
C VAL A 10 -7.28 7.63 11.36
N THR A 11 -7.93 7.74 10.20
CA THR A 11 -9.40 7.61 10.10
C THR A 11 -9.74 6.20 9.65
N ARG A 12 -10.81 5.64 10.23
CA ARG A 12 -11.40 4.38 9.77
C ARG A 12 -12.59 4.66 8.86
N LYS A 13 -12.68 3.96 7.74
CA LYS A 13 -13.83 3.95 6.84
C LYS A 13 -14.25 2.51 6.58
N ASP A 14 -15.54 2.25 6.78
CA ASP A 14 -16.16 0.96 6.44
C ASP A 14 -17.07 1.19 5.24
N TYR A 15 -16.90 0.38 4.19
CA TYR A 15 -17.71 0.46 2.98
C TYR A 15 -17.79 -0.91 2.30
N SER A 16 -18.63 -1.00 1.28
CA SER A 16 -18.75 -2.19 0.45
C SER A 16 -18.30 -1.89 -0.97
N ASN A 17 -17.69 -2.89 -1.61
CA ASN A 17 -17.40 -2.92 -3.04
C ASN A 17 -18.13 -4.11 -3.68
N PHE A 18 -18.13 -4.15 -5.00
CA PHE A 18 -18.70 -5.23 -5.79
C PHE A 18 -17.58 -5.95 -6.55
N ASP A 19 -17.70 -7.27 -6.68
CA ASP A 19 -16.80 -8.04 -7.54
C ASP A 19 -17.28 -8.03 -8.99
N ASP A 20 -16.54 -8.71 -9.87
CA ASP A 20 -16.86 -8.74 -11.31
C ASP A 20 -18.17 -9.47 -11.63
N ASN A 21 -18.78 -10.12 -10.63
CA ASN A 21 -20.09 -10.76 -10.70
C ASN A 21 -21.16 -10.00 -9.89
N ASP A 22 -20.93 -8.71 -9.63
CA ASP A 22 -21.80 -7.84 -8.82
C ASP A 22 -22.06 -8.35 -7.40
N LYS A 23 -21.18 -9.20 -6.86
CA LYS A 23 -21.30 -9.66 -5.47
C LYS A 23 -20.66 -8.64 -4.54
N GLU A 24 -21.47 -8.15 -3.61
CA GLU A 24 -21.03 -7.23 -2.57
C GLU A 24 -20.04 -7.89 -1.59
N TYR A 25 -18.99 -7.17 -1.22
CA TYR A 25 -18.07 -7.55 -0.15
C TYR A 25 -17.62 -6.32 0.68
N PRO A 26 -17.44 -6.49 2.00
CA PRO A 26 -17.03 -5.39 2.86
C PRO A 26 -15.52 -5.14 2.83
N VAL A 27 -15.17 -3.86 2.91
CA VAL A 27 -13.81 -3.35 3.06
C VAL A 27 -13.75 -2.46 4.31
N VAL A 28 -12.70 -2.65 5.10
CA VAL A 28 -12.38 -1.79 6.24
C VAL A 28 -11.05 -1.12 5.97
N GLU A 29 -11.06 0.19 5.73
CA GLU A 29 -9.90 1.00 5.39
C GLU A 29 -9.49 1.90 6.55
N PHE A 30 -8.18 2.05 6.72
CA PHE A 30 -7.55 2.95 7.68
C PHE A 30 -6.60 3.88 6.94
N THR A 31 -6.94 5.17 6.90
CA THR A 31 -6.21 6.19 6.13
C THR A 31 -5.44 7.09 7.07
N TYR A 32 -4.15 7.29 6.80
CA TYR A 32 -3.34 8.25 7.53
C TYR A 32 -3.64 9.66 7.02
N ASN A 33 -4.02 10.55 7.93
CA ASN A 33 -4.35 11.94 7.64
C ASN A 33 -3.20 12.88 8.05
N GLY A 34 -3.09 13.98 7.31
CA GLY A 34 -2.10 15.02 7.55
C GLY A 34 -0.69 14.60 7.14
N ASN A 35 0.30 15.41 7.51
CA ASN A 35 1.69 15.21 7.09
C ASN A 35 2.40 14.16 7.97
N VAL A 36 2.04 12.88 7.78
CA VAL A 36 2.69 11.73 8.46
C VAL A 36 4.00 11.33 7.80
N SER A 37 4.23 11.78 6.57
CA SER A 37 5.43 11.56 5.78
C SER A 37 5.65 12.76 4.87
N SER A 38 6.88 13.26 4.80
CA SER A 38 7.27 14.28 3.83
C SER A 38 7.57 13.71 2.43
N GLU A 39 7.60 12.39 2.28
CA GLU A 39 7.98 11.69 1.04
C GLU A 39 6.82 10.92 0.41
N TYR A 40 5.77 10.63 1.18
CA TYR A 40 4.68 9.74 0.76
C TYR A 40 3.33 10.34 1.09
N GLU A 41 2.38 10.15 0.18
CA GLU A 41 1.00 10.61 0.24
C GLU A 41 0.04 9.41 0.13
N ASP A 42 -1.26 9.64 0.34
CA ASP A 42 -2.32 8.63 0.22
C ASP A 42 -2.01 7.29 0.92
N ILE A 43 -1.44 7.38 2.12
CA ILE A 43 -1.04 6.20 2.88
C ILE A 43 -2.28 5.62 3.55
N PHE A 44 -2.66 4.40 3.17
CA PHE A 44 -3.72 3.66 3.83
C PHE A 44 -3.40 2.17 3.91
N PHE A 45 -4.13 1.48 4.77
CA PHE A 45 -4.22 0.04 4.73
C PHE A 45 -5.67 -0.41 4.86
N ALA A 46 -6.04 -1.45 4.14
CA ALA A 46 -7.40 -1.95 4.09
C ALA A 46 -7.45 -3.46 4.27
N LYS A 47 -8.47 -3.93 4.96
CA LYS A 47 -8.82 -5.35 4.99
C LYS A 47 -9.91 -5.58 3.95
N ASN A 48 -9.59 -6.33 2.90
CA ASN A 48 -10.53 -6.70 1.86
C ASN A 48 -11.12 -8.07 2.14
N SER A 49 -12.45 -8.14 2.27
CA SER A 49 -13.12 -9.40 2.62
C SER A 49 -13.36 -10.31 1.42
N ARG A 50 -13.21 -9.83 0.17
CA ARG A 50 -13.37 -10.64 -1.05
C ARG A 50 -12.38 -11.80 -1.07
N ASP A 51 -11.10 -11.49 -0.93
CA ASP A 51 -10.00 -12.46 -1.00
C ASP A 51 -9.26 -12.64 0.33
N ARG A 52 -9.77 -12.02 1.41
CA ARG A 52 -9.15 -12.00 2.75
C ARG A 52 -7.73 -11.43 2.71
N SER A 53 -7.51 -10.41 1.89
CA SER A 53 -6.25 -9.69 1.85
C SER A 53 -6.19 -8.54 2.86
N LEU A 54 -4.96 -8.25 3.27
CA LEU A 54 -4.56 -6.99 3.85
C LEU A 54 -3.80 -6.23 2.77
N GLU A 55 -4.33 -5.11 2.36
CA GLU A 55 -3.76 -4.24 1.34
C GLU A 55 -3.16 -3.02 2.03
N ILE A 56 -1.96 -2.60 1.62
CA ILE A 56 -1.31 -1.37 2.04
C ILE A 56 -0.98 -0.60 0.76
N CYS A 57 -1.39 0.66 0.72
CA CYS A 57 -1.12 1.53 -0.41
C CYS A 57 -0.51 2.83 0.07
N PHE A 58 0.40 3.37 -0.74
CA PHE A 58 0.97 4.69 -0.56
C PHE A 58 1.52 5.19 -1.89
N THR A 59 1.54 6.51 -2.05
CA THR A 59 1.94 7.19 -3.28
C THR A 59 3.22 7.97 -3.04
N LYS A 60 4.14 7.95 -4.01
CA LYS A 60 5.32 8.81 -4.05
C LYS A 60 5.29 9.65 -5.32
N LYS A 61 5.34 10.98 -5.19
CA LYS A 61 5.52 11.87 -6.34
C LYS A 61 6.90 11.67 -6.96
N LEU A 62 6.96 11.40 -8.25
CA LEU A 62 8.22 11.31 -9.01
C LEU A 62 8.52 12.63 -9.73
N ASP A 63 7.47 13.31 -10.19
CA ASP A 63 7.49 14.64 -10.81
C ASP A 63 6.13 15.32 -10.55
N LYS A 64 5.92 16.53 -11.07
CA LYS A 64 4.69 17.32 -10.93
C LYS A 64 3.44 16.53 -11.29
N ASP A 65 3.50 15.80 -12.41
CA ASP A 65 2.34 15.12 -13.02
C ASP A 65 2.55 13.60 -13.11
N ILE A 66 3.49 13.06 -12.33
CA ILE A 66 3.84 11.63 -12.33
C ILE A 66 3.96 11.12 -10.92
N ASP A 67 3.10 10.18 -10.58
CA ASP A 67 3.09 9.54 -9.28
C ASP A 67 3.41 8.03 -9.41
N LEU A 68 4.14 7.51 -8.42
CA LEU A 68 4.41 6.09 -8.25
C LEU A 68 3.61 5.58 -7.06
N LYS A 69 2.53 4.87 -7.36
CA LYS A 69 1.68 4.20 -6.38
C LYS A 69 2.24 2.81 -6.09
N MET A 70 2.37 2.50 -4.81
CA MET A 70 2.98 1.27 -4.32
C MET A 70 1.95 0.48 -3.52
N TRP A 71 1.72 -0.76 -3.92
CA TRP A 71 0.78 -1.67 -3.27
C TRP A 71 1.51 -2.85 -2.65
N TYR A 72 1.20 -3.13 -1.39
CA TYR A 72 1.59 -4.36 -0.72
C TYR A 72 0.33 -5.13 -0.35
N ILE A 73 0.18 -6.32 -0.91
CA ILE A 73 -1.02 -7.14 -0.75
C ILE A 73 -0.61 -8.44 -0.06
N TYR A 74 -1.08 -8.64 1.16
CA TYR A 74 -0.88 -9.89 1.90
C TYR A 74 -2.16 -10.71 1.89
N ARG A 75 -2.14 -11.90 1.29
CA ARG A 75 -3.28 -12.81 1.26
C ARG A 75 -3.15 -13.84 2.37
N SER A 76 -4.05 -13.78 3.36
CA SER A 76 -3.93 -14.64 4.56
C SER A 76 -4.08 -16.13 4.25
N ASN A 77 -4.86 -16.48 3.23
CA ASN A 77 -5.09 -17.87 2.82
C ASN A 77 -3.83 -18.50 2.21
N GLU A 78 -3.05 -17.70 1.48
CA GLU A 78 -1.83 -18.14 0.79
C GLU A 78 -0.57 -17.93 1.63
N LYS A 79 -0.68 -17.15 2.72
CA LYS A 79 0.45 -16.71 3.56
C LYS A 79 1.56 -16.06 2.74
N ARG A 80 1.17 -15.32 1.71
CA ARG A 80 2.07 -14.72 0.73
C ARG A 80 1.77 -13.24 0.57
N ALA A 81 2.84 -12.46 0.42
CA ALA A 81 2.76 -11.05 0.09
C ALA A 81 3.19 -10.78 -1.34
N GLU A 82 2.59 -9.76 -1.94
CA GLU A 82 2.95 -9.26 -3.26
C GLU A 82 3.17 -7.75 -3.20
N GLU A 83 4.23 -7.27 -3.87
CA GLU A 83 4.52 -5.86 -4.08
C GLU A 83 4.26 -5.50 -5.55
N GLU A 84 3.37 -4.53 -5.77
CA GLU A 84 2.96 -4.05 -7.08
C GLU A 84 3.19 -2.55 -7.21
N LEU A 85 3.52 -2.12 -8.42
CA LEU A 85 3.72 -0.71 -8.74
C LEU A 85 2.72 -0.29 -9.79
N ILE A 86 2.17 0.91 -9.64
CA ILE A 86 1.37 1.57 -10.66
C ILE A 86 1.95 2.96 -10.87
N ILE A 87 2.18 3.33 -12.13
CA ILE A 87 2.45 4.72 -12.48
C ILE A 87 1.12 5.39 -12.77
N ILE A 88 0.91 6.55 -12.17
CA ILE A 88 -0.18 7.46 -12.51
C ILE A 88 0.43 8.61 -13.31
N ASP A 89 0.04 8.73 -14.57
CA ASP A 89 0.53 9.75 -15.50
C ASP A 89 -0.59 10.74 -15.80
N ASN A 90 -0.40 11.97 -15.30
CA ASN A 90 -1.31 13.11 -15.39
C ASN A 90 -0.83 14.17 -16.38
N GLN A 91 0.07 13.84 -17.30
CA GLN A 91 0.62 14.81 -18.26
C GLN A 91 -0.34 15.16 -19.41
N GLY A 92 -1.41 14.37 -19.60
CA GLY A 92 -2.42 14.58 -20.63
C GLY A 92 -3.73 15.13 -20.08
N ASP A 93 -4.76 15.17 -20.93
CA ASP A 93 -6.11 15.60 -20.54
C ASP A 93 -6.82 14.61 -19.62
N GLU A 94 -6.36 13.35 -19.62
CA GLU A 94 -6.89 12.25 -18.81
C GLU A 94 -5.79 11.60 -17.98
N GLU A 95 -6.13 11.21 -16.76
CA GLU A 95 -5.29 10.43 -15.86
C GLU A 95 -5.11 9.01 -16.43
N ARG A 96 -3.86 8.54 -16.53
CA ARG A 96 -3.54 7.20 -17.04
C ARG A 96 -2.89 6.35 -15.97
N TYR A 97 -3.45 5.15 -15.78
CA TYR A 97 -2.91 4.13 -14.88
C TYR A 97 -2.10 3.11 -15.66
N ILE A 98 -0.82 2.98 -15.34
CA ILE A 98 0.13 2.11 -16.03
C ILE A 98 0.62 1.05 -15.04
N ASP A 99 0.15 -0.17 -15.24
CA ASP A 99 0.40 -1.35 -14.40
C ASP A 99 1.25 -2.43 -15.12
N GLN A 100 1.50 -2.27 -16.42
CA GLN A 100 2.33 -3.19 -17.20
C GLN A 100 3.82 -3.06 -16.83
N THR A 101 4.44 -4.15 -16.39
CA THR A 101 5.83 -4.19 -15.90
C THR A 101 6.85 -3.57 -16.87
N SER A 102 6.72 -3.80 -18.18
CA SER A 102 7.64 -3.24 -19.19
C SER A 102 7.56 -1.72 -19.28
N GLN A 103 6.35 -1.17 -19.16
CA GLN A 103 6.11 0.26 -19.17
C GLN A 103 6.57 0.90 -17.86
N ILE A 104 6.24 0.29 -16.71
CA ILE A 104 6.72 0.72 -15.39
C ILE A 104 8.25 0.84 -15.40
N LYS A 105 8.98 -0.17 -15.88
CA LYS A 105 10.45 -0.13 -15.97
C LYS A 105 10.97 1.04 -16.79
N THR A 106 10.24 1.44 -17.83
CA THR A 106 10.59 2.61 -18.65
C THR A 106 10.44 3.92 -17.86
N TYR A 107 9.35 4.07 -17.09
CA TYR A 107 9.14 5.23 -16.22
C TYR A 107 10.16 5.28 -15.09
N LEU A 108 10.40 4.17 -14.39
CA LEU A 108 11.39 4.09 -13.32
C LEU A 108 12.78 4.52 -13.82
N LYS A 109 13.18 4.08 -15.02
CA LYS A 109 14.44 4.52 -15.64
C LYS A 109 14.44 6.01 -15.97
N ARG A 110 13.35 6.53 -16.54
CA ARG A 110 13.19 7.95 -16.91
C ARG A 110 13.32 8.86 -15.69
N TYR A 111 12.71 8.48 -14.57
CA TYR A 111 12.71 9.25 -13.31
C TYR A 111 13.79 8.81 -12.32
N HIS A 112 14.80 8.07 -12.80
CA HIS A 112 15.96 7.63 -12.01
C HIS A 112 15.61 6.90 -10.69
N VAL A 113 14.50 6.16 -10.69
CA VAL A 113 14.06 5.35 -9.55
C VAL A 113 14.71 3.97 -9.64
N THR A 114 15.47 3.63 -8.61
CA THR A 114 16.15 2.35 -8.49
C THR A 114 15.34 1.34 -7.69
N ASN A 115 15.58 0.06 -7.96
CA ASN A 115 15.05 -1.06 -7.18
C ASN A 115 15.37 -0.95 -5.67
N ALA A 116 16.52 -0.38 -5.32
CA ALA A 116 16.89 -0.14 -3.92
C ALA A 116 15.99 0.91 -3.25
N GLN A 117 15.66 2.00 -3.96
CA GLN A 117 14.74 3.03 -3.46
C GLN A 117 13.31 2.50 -3.31
N ILE A 118 12.84 1.64 -4.22
CA ILE A 118 11.53 0.99 -4.10
C ILE A 118 11.49 0.08 -2.87
N LYS A 119 12.50 -0.80 -2.72
CA LYS A 119 12.64 -1.67 -1.53
C LYS A 119 12.65 -0.85 -0.23
N GLN A 120 13.36 0.28 -0.24
CA GLN A 120 13.43 1.14 0.93
C GLN A 120 12.11 1.84 1.21
N SER A 121 11.32 2.18 0.18
CA SER A 121 10.01 2.80 0.34
C SER A 121 9.02 1.88 1.03
N TYR A 122 8.90 0.62 0.58
CA TYR A 122 8.11 -0.40 1.26
C TYR A 122 8.53 -0.57 2.72
N LYS A 123 9.84 -0.67 2.99
CA LYS A 123 10.34 -0.80 4.37
C LYS A 123 10.03 0.42 5.22
N ARG A 124 10.15 1.64 4.69
CA ARG A 124 9.88 2.88 5.44
C ARG A 124 8.41 2.98 5.81
N VAL A 125 7.50 2.76 4.86
CA VAL A 125 6.07 2.89 5.10
C VAL A 125 5.53 1.71 5.91
N ILE A 126 5.75 0.48 5.49
CA ILE A 126 5.15 -0.69 6.14
C ILE A 126 5.75 -0.90 7.52
N ARG A 127 7.07 -1.10 7.61
CA ARG A 127 7.74 -1.37 8.88
C ARG A 127 7.90 -0.11 9.73
N GLY A 128 8.29 1.01 9.12
CA GLY A 128 8.64 2.23 9.84
C GLY A 128 7.44 3.03 10.34
N LEU A 129 6.29 2.94 9.67
CA LEU A 129 5.07 3.66 10.03
C LEU A 129 3.96 2.70 10.44
N ILE A 130 3.44 1.87 9.52
CA ILE A 130 2.19 1.13 9.72
C ILE A 130 2.31 0.07 10.81
N LEU A 131 3.26 -0.87 10.72
CA LEU A 131 3.44 -1.92 11.71
C LEU A 131 3.90 -1.35 13.06
N LYS A 132 4.67 -0.26 13.04
CA LYS A 132 5.09 0.44 14.25
C LYS A 132 3.89 1.05 14.99
N ASP A 133 2.93 1.61 14.28
CA ASP A 133 1.72 2.16 14.90
C ASP A 133 0.75 1.06 15.32
N TRP A 134 0.60 0.02 14.51
CA TRP A 134 -0.22 -1.16 14.83
C TRP A 134 0.19 -1.82 16.15
N THR A 135 1.49 -2.05 16.34
CA THR A 135 2.03 -2.70 17.54
C THR A 135 1.92 -1.86 18.82
N LYS A 136 1.54 -0.59 18.73
CA LYS A 136 1.24 0.25 19.91
C LYS A 136 -0.20 0.12 20.40
N ILE A 137 -1.11 -0.28 19.51
CA ILE A 137 -2.57 -0.29 19.78
C ILE A 137 -3.14 -1.71 19.80
N TYR A 138 -2.38 -2.69 19.33
CA TYR A 138 -2.70 -4.10 19.38
C TYR A 138 -1.52 -4.85 20.00
N ASP A 139 -1.80 -5.65 21.03
CA ASP A 139 -0.82 -6.53 21.67
C ASP A 139 -0.45 -7.68 20.73
N SER A 140 0.44 -7.37 19.80
CA SER A 140 0.86 -8.26 18.72
C SER A 140 1.92 -9.24 19.22
N GLN A 141 1.75 -10.53 18.87
CA GLN A 141 2.81 -11.53 19.04
C GLN A 141 3.98 -11.33 18.06
N PHE A 142 3.81 -10.45 17.07
CA PHE A 142 4.81 -10.09 16.07
C PHE A 142 5.23 -8.64 16.20
N THR A 143 6.49 -8.38 15.88
CA THR A 143 7.09 -7.04 15.87
C THR A 143 7.26 -6.54 14.43
N PRO A 144 7.47 -5.22 14.22
CA PRO A 144 7.76 -4.70 12.88
C PRO A 144 9.02 -5.32 12.25
N SER A 145 9.93 -5.89 13.06
CA SER A 145 11.14 -6.56 12.57
C SER A 145 10.85 -7.94 11.96
N ASP A 146 9.71 -8.55 12.26
CA ASP A 146 9.29 -9.82 11.65
C ASP A 146 8.86 -9.65 10.18
N TYR A 147 8.66 -8.41 9.72
CA TYR A 147 8.37 -8.09 8.31
C TYR A 147 9.41 -8.70 7.35
N ASP A 148 10.70 -8.68 7.74
CA ASP A 148 11.78 -9.18 6.88
C ASP A 148 11.75 -10.72 6.71
N LYS A 149 10.89 -11.44 7.44
CA LYS A 149 10.72 -12.91 7.37
C LYS A 149 9.62 -13.35 6.40
N ILE A 150 8.82 -12.42 5.88
CA ILE A 150 7.72 -12.74 4.97
C ILE A 150 8.29 -12.93 3.56
N GLU A 151 7.86 -13.98 2.88
CA GLU A 151 8.13 -14.14 1.46
C GLU A 151 7.29 -13.14 0.65
N VAL A 152 7.97 -12.27 -0.10
CA VAL A 152 7.35 -11.21 -0.89
C VAL A 152 7.67 -11.42 -2.36
N LYS A 153 6.63 -11.67 -3.17
CA LYS A 153 6.73 -11.68 -4.64
C LYS A 153 6.72 -10.23 -5.13
N LYS A 154 7.64 -9.90 -6.03
CA LYS A 154 7.77 -8.53 -6.56
C LYS A 154 7.42 -8.52 -8.03
N GLN A 155 6.56 -7.60 -8.42
CA GLN A 155 6.23 -7.37 -9.83
C GLN A 155 7.39 -6.70 -10.60
N TRP A 156 8.26 -5.96 -9.89
CA TRP A 156 9.26 -5.03 -10.43
C TRP A 156 10.70 -5.57 -10.43
#